data_AF-A0A446ASQ2-F1
#
_entry.id   AF-A0A446ASQ2-F1
#
_cell.length_a   1.000
_cell.length_b   1.000
_cell.length_c   1.000
_cell.angle_alpha   90.00
_cell.angle_beta   90.00
_cell.angle_gamma   90.00
#
_symmetry.space_group_name_H-M   'P 1'
#
loop_
_entity.id
_entity.type
_entity.pdbx_description
1 polymer ?
#
loop_
_entity_poly.entity_id
_entity_poly.type
_entity_poly.pdbx_seq_one_letter_code
_entity_poly.pdbx_strand_id
1 'polypeptide(L)'
;MKTADALNSYEVRLGFFQKNPALAAAFDKPDLTFEQSFQQFNREALRLTLPDPKKNNSLTAAIGLELTYEKGVDGVTIVNGLIDYAIAQEREKISADMDVIINNRIRELDNKITAARALYAIEKTSKIALLLEADSIKRAQLEDELKALRVELKTRRTNRIAELSEAIQIATSLGIKRPTTPSLLGDAEGGKAVNVVHTEVTNQQAPLYFLGTDALLAEKAALLRRVSDDFSEPRIAQINRSLQLLRANREVEVLKARTDEDNFLKDTGAMHKEMVRLKNLDVDLARLQLASIDRQAVEPSGPIKPKRLLIIASGILGGLLIGVIFVLLRFLVAPRHHLVVEAQPLIDTLDQPGKAAVALSSRV
;
A
#
# COMPACT_ATOMS: atom_id res chain seq x y z
N MET A 1 -15.43 -0.54 20.71
CA MET A 1 -15.23 -1.98 21.02
C MET A 1 -13.82 -2.25 21.50
N LYS A 2 -12.75 -1.86 20.80
CA LYS A 2 -11.37 -2.16 21.22
C LYS A 2 -10.98 -1.65 22.62
N THR A 3 -11.43 -0.47 23.02
CA THR A 3 -11.23 0.04 24.40
C THR A 3 -11.94 -0.80 25.47
N ALA A 4 -13.08 -1.42 25.14
CA ALA A 4 -13.79 -2.36 26.03
C ALA A 4 -13.00 -3.65 26.21
N ASP A 5 -12.39 -4.13 25.13
CA ASP A 5 -11.54 -5.32 25.14
C ASP A 5 -10.26 -5.05 25.94
N ALA A 6 -9.65 -3.86 25.76
CA ALA A 6 -8.52 -3.41 26.57
C ALA A 6 -8.89 -3.32 28.06
N LEU A 7 -10.06 -2.77 28.38
CA LEU A 7 -10.59 -2.73 29.74
C LEU A 7 -10.85 -4.11 30.34
N ASN A 8 -11.09 -5.16 29.54
CA ASN A 8 -11.26 -6.53 30.01
C ASN A 8 -9.95 -7.33 30.06
N SER A 9 -8.89 -6.82 29.42
CA SER A 9 -7.60 -7.50 29.34
C SER A 9 -6.90 -7.56 30.70
N TYR A 10 -6.51 -8.77 31.11
CA TYR A 10 -5.71 -9.00 32.31
C TYR A 10 -4.40 -8.21 32.29
N GLU A 11 -3.72 -8.18 31.14
CA GLU A 11 -2.44 -7.49 30.96
C GLU A 11 -2.56 -5.98 31.15
N VAL A 12 -3.60 -5.37 30.58
CA VAL A 12 -3.85 -3.92 30.72
C VAL A 12 -4.17 -3.56 32.16
N ARG A 13 -5.03 -4.35 32.81
CA ARG A 13 -5.37 -4.14 34.24
C ARG A 13 -4.14 -4.32 35.13
N LEU A 14 -3.36 -5.37 34.93
CA LEU A 14 -2.14 -5.63 35.69
C LEU A 14 -1.12 -4.50 35.51
N GLY A 15 -0.89 -4.07 34.27
CA GLY A 15 0.02 -2.97 33.95
C GLY A 15 -0.35 -1.65 34.62
N PHE A 16 -1.65 -1.36 34.76
CA PHE A 16 -2.12 -0.18 35.50
C PHE A 16 -1.69 -0.22 36.97
N PHE A 17 -1.89 -1.34 37.67
CA PHE A 17 -1.53 -1.47 39.09
C PHE A 17 -0.02 -1.58 39.32
N GLN A 18 0.73 -2.14 38.37
CA GLN A 18 2.20 -2.12 38.40
C GLN A 18 2.75 -0.69 38.31
N LYS A 19 2.16 0.17 37.46
CA LYS A 19 2.55 1.58 37.35
C LYS A 19 2.04 2.45 38.52
N ASN A 20 1.04 1.97 39.26
CA ASN A 20 0.42 2.68 40.40
C ASN A 20 0.45 1.80 41.67
N PRO A 21 1.64 1.51 42.25
CA PRO A 21 1.77 0.57 43.37
C PRO A 21 1.00 1.02 44.62
N ALA A 22 0.78 2.32 44.81
CA ALA A 22 -0.02 2.85 45.91
C ALA A 22 -1.49 2.38 45.86
N LEU A 23 -2.02 2.11 44.67
CA LEU A 23 -3.40 1.62 44.48
C LEU A 23 -3.50 0.09 44.64
N ALA A 24 -2.37 -0.62 44.68
CA ALA A 24 -2.36 -2.07 44.87
C ALA A 24 -2.77 -2.50 46.30
N ALA A 25 -2.71 -1.57 47.26
CA ALA A 25 -3.25 -1.76 48.61
C ALA A 25 -4.76 -2.11 48.61
N ALA A 26 -5.47 -1.88 47.50
CA ALA A 26 -6.86 -2.27 47.29
C ALA A 26 -7.10 -3.79 47.32
N PHE A 27 -6.06 -4.59 47.03
CA PHE A 27 -6.17 -6.05 46.93
C PHE A 27 -5.00 -6.80 47.54
N ASP A 28 -4.01 -6.10 48.10
CA ASP A 28 -2.86 -6.73 48.72
C ASP A 28 -3.31 -7.56 49.95
N LYS A 29 -2.97 -8.85 49.93
CA LYS A 29 -3.33 -9.80 50.99
C LYS A 29 -2.06 -10.48 51.48
N PRO A 30 -1.78 -10.46 52.79
CA PRO A 30 -0.52 -10.97 53.34
C PRO A 30 -0.31 -12.48 53.10
N ASP A 31 -1.39 -13.24 52.84
CA ASP A 31 -1.36 -14.69 52.68
C ASP A 31 -1.29 -15.17 51.21
N LEU A 32 -1.30 -14.25 50.23
CA LEU A 32 -1.33 -14.59 48.80
C LEU A 32 -0.19 -13.91 48.05
N THR A 33 0.21 -14.49 46.92
CA THR A 33 1.10 -13.78 46.00
C THR A 33 0.38 -12.61 45.35
N PHE A 34 1.14 -11.60 44.91
CA PHE A 34 0.59 -10.42 44.22
C PHE A 34 -0.31 -10.79 43.03
N GLU A 35 0.09 -11.78 42.24
CA GLU A 35 -0.70 -12.23 41.09
C GLU A 35 -1.99 -12.95 41.51
N GLN A 36 -1.93 -13.76 42.56
CA GLN A 36 -3.12 -14.46 43.10
C GLN A 36 -4.12 -13.48 43.71
N SER A 37 -3.63 -12.49 44.44
CA SER A 37 -4.47 -11.44 45.04
C SER A 37 -5.08 -10.55 43.96
N PHE A 38 -4.30 -10.18 42.94
CA PHE A 38 -4.79 -9.45 41.78
C PHE A 38 -5.83 -10.24 40.97
N GLN A 39 -5.60 -11.53 40.71
CA GLN A 39 -6.57 -12.38 40.00
C GLN A 39 -7.88 -12.51 40.77
N GLN A 40 -7.81 -12.68 42.10
CA GLN A 40 -9.00 -12.73 42.94
C GLN A 40 -9.76 -11.40 42.90
N PHE A 41 -9.07 -10.27 43.05
CA PHE A 41 -9.64 -8.93 42.91
C PHE A 41 -10.31 -8.73 41.56
N ASN A 42 -9.65 -9.13 40.48
CA ASN A 42 -10.20 -8.98 39.13
C ASN A 42 -11.50 -9.76 38.92
N ARG A 43 -11.66 -10.92 39.58
CA ARG A 43 -12.85 -11.77 39.51
C ARG A 43 -14.00 -11.29 40.41
N GLU A 44 -13.66 -10.78 41.59
CA GLU A 44 -14.63 -10.53 42.67
C GLU A 44 -15.02 -9.05 42.80
N ALA A 45 -14.08 -8.14 42.55
CA ALA A 45 -14.23 -6.71 42.75
C ALA A 45 -14.55 -5.94 41.46
N LEU A 46 -13.91 -6.27 40.34
CA LEU A 46 -14.09 -5.59 39.06
C LEU A 46 -15.15 -6.27 38.19
N ARG A 47 -16.18 -5.52 37.80
CA ARG A 47 -17.24 -6.00 36.90
C ARG A 47 -17.35 -5.09 35.68
N LEU A 48 -17.23 -5.69 34.50
CA LEU A 48 -17.47 -5.03 33.22
C LEU A 48 -18.83 -5.47 32.67
N THR A 49 -19.73 -4.53 32.45
CA THR A 49 -21.04 -4.79 31.83
C THR A 49 -20.97 -4.40 30.35
N LEU A 50 -21.19 -5.39 29.49
CA LEU A 50 -21.21 -5.22 28.04
C LEU A 50 -22.67 -5.20 27.54
N PRO A 51 -22.98 -4.40 26.50
CA PRO A 51 -24.29 -4.42 25.86
C PRO A 51 -24.63 -5.81 25.31
N ASP A 52 -25.89 -6.23 25.45
CA ASP A 52 -26.36 -7.54 24.96
C ASP A 52 -26.40 -7.53 23.41
N PRO A 53 -25.61 -8.37 22.73
CA PRO A 53 -25.51 -8.36 21.26
C PRO A 53 -26.81 -8.76 20.55
N LYS A 54 -27.79 -9.35 21.27
CA LYS A 54 -29.08 -9.77 20.71
C LYS A 54 -30.18 -8.71 20.79
N LYS A 55 -29.95 -7.59 21.49
CA LYS A 55 -30.91 -6.47 21.59
C LYS A 55 -30.58 -5.37 20.59
N ASN A 56 -31.10 -5.52 19.36
CA ASN A 56 -30.92 -4.59 18.22
C ASN A 56 -31.46 -3.15 18.42
N ASN A 57 -31.98 -2.79 19.60
CA ASN A 57 -32.61 -1.48 19.84
C ASN A 57 -31.86 -0.58 20.84
N SER A 58 -30.59 -0.88 21.11
CA SER A 58 -29.79 -0.13 22.09
C SER A 58 -29.08 1.05 21.39
N LEU A 59 -29.75 2.21 21.35
CA LEU A 59 -29.27 3.46 20.73
C LEU A 59 -27.93 3.99 21.31
N THR A 60 -27.40 3.39 22.37
CA THR A 60 -26.03 3.62 22.87
C THR A 60 -25.49 2.32 23.43
N ALA A 61 -24.46 1.77 22.78
CA ALA A 61 -23.67 0.66 23.30
C ALA A 61 -22.77 1.16 24.46
N ALA A 62 -23.38 1.43 25.63
CA ALA A 62 -22.65 1.89 26.81
C ALA A 62 -22.01 0.71 27.54
N ILE A 63 -20.74 0.88 27.93
CA ILE A 63 -19.99 -0.10 28.70
C ILE A 63 -19.91 0.42 30.13
N GLY A 64 -20.34 -0.38 31.11
CA GLY A 64 -20.23 -0.03 32.51
C GLY A 64 -19.03 -0.70 33.15
N LEU A 65 -18.27 0.05 33.93
CA LEU A 65 -17.21 -0.49 34.78
C LEU A 65 -17.56 -0.22 36.24
N GLU A 66 -17.67 -1.28 37.02
CA GLU A 66 -18.00 -1.24 38.45
C GLU A 66 -16.85 -1.85 39.26
N LEU A 67 -16.55 -1.21 40.39
CA LEU A 67 -15.56 -1.70 41.35
C LEU A 67 -16.18 -1.82 42.74
N THR A 68 -16.05 -2.99 43.34
CA THR A 68 -16.41 -3.25 44.74
C THR A 68 -15.14 -3.27 45.59
N TYR A 69 -15.06 -2.43 46.62
CA TYR A 69 -13.84 -2.26 47.42
C TYR A 69 -14.15 -2.11 48.92
N GLU A 70 -13.12 -2.31 49.75
CA GLU A 70 -13.20 -2.19 51.21
C GLU A 70 -13.04 -0.74 51.69
N LYS A 71 -13.44 -0.47 52.94
CA LYS A 71 -13.36 0.88 53.51
C LYS A 71 -11.90 1.31 53.66
N GLY A 72 -11.52 2.43 53.05
CA GLY A 72 -10.15 2.96 53.05
C GLY A 72 -9.43 2.82 51.70
N VAL A 73 -10.04 2.12 50.74
CA VAL A 73 -9.55 2.02 49.36
C VAL A 73 -10.15 3.14 48.51
N ASP A 74 -9.32 3.83 47.72
CA ASP A 74 -9.78 4.82 46.75
C ASP A 74 -10.22 4.14 45.45
N GLY A 75 -11.46 3.62 45.46
CA GLY A 75 -12.03 2.95 44.30
C GLY A 75 -12.34 3.88 43.13
N VAL A 76 -12.55 5.18 43.37
CA VAL A 76 -12.87 6.15 42.30
C VAL A 76 -11.64 6.39 41.43
N THR A 77 -10.49 6.63 42.07
CA THR A 77 -9.21 6.80 41.37
C THR A 77 -8.82 5.54 40.60
N ILE A 78 -9.10 4.35 41.15
CA ILE A 78 -8.85 3.08 40.45
C ILE A 78 -9.70 2.97 39.17
N VAL A 79 -11.00 3.23 39.24
CA VAL A 79 -11.89 3.07 38.07
C VAL A 79 -11.58 4.10 36.99
N ASN A 80 -11.50 5.38 37.35
CA ASN A 80 -11.22 6.44 36.38
C ASN A 80 -9.80 6.28 35.80
N GLY A 81 -8.80 6.01 36.65
CA GLY A 81 -7.42 5.81 36.22
C GLY A 81 -7.23 4.58 35.33
N LEU A 82 -7.95 3.49 35.59
CA LEU A 82 -7.92 2.30 34.74
C LEU A 82 -8.54 2.57 33.35
N ILE A 83 -9.59 3.38 33.27
CA ILE A 83 -10.20 3.80 32.00
C ILE A 83 -9.20 4.65 31.20
N ASP A 84 -8.60 5.65 31.82
CA ASP A 84 -7.60 6.51 31.17
C ASP A 84 -6.38 5.70 30.70
N TYR A 85 -5.92 4.75 31.53
CA TYR A 85 -4.82 3.86 31.19
C TYR A 85 -5.15 2.96 29.99
N ALA A 86 -6.34 2.35 29.97
CA ALA A 86 -6.77 1.51 28.86
C ALA A 86 -6.91 2.32 27.55
N ILE A 87 -7.41 3.56 27.62
CA ILE A 87 -7.48 4.47 26.47
C ILE A 87 -6.08 4.82 25.97
N ALA A 88 -5.15 5.14 26.87
CA ALA A 88 -3.77 5.46 26.52
C ALA A 88 -3.04 4.27 25.86
N GLN A 89 -3.22 3.06 26.41
CA GLN A 89 -2.62 1.85 25.86
C GLN A 89 -3.16 1.52 24.46
N GLU A 90 -4.47 1.66 24.24
CA GLU A 90 -5.07 1.42 22.92
C GLU A 90 -4.61 2.48 21.91
N ARG A 91 -4.41 3.73 22.34
CA ARG A 91 -3.83 4.78 21.49
C ARG A 91 -2.42 4.42 21.04
N GLU A 92 -1.58 3.96 21.96
CA GLU A 92 -0.21 3.52 21.65
C GLU A 92 -0.20 2.37 20.65
N LYS A 93 -1.07 1.37 20.85
CA LYS A 93 -1.22 0.24 19.94
C LYS A 93 -1.64 0.68 18.54
N ILE A 94 -2.61 1.58 18.44
CA ILE A 94 -3.06 2.14 17.15
C ILE A 94 -1.93 2.91 16.46
N SER A 95 -1.11 3.64 17.20
CA SER A 95 0.08 4.31 16.66
C SER A 95 1.03 3.30 16.02
N ALA A 96 1.38 2.25 16.75
CA ALA A 96 2.27 1.21 16.25
C ALA A 96 1.69 0.50 15.03
N ASP A 97 0.40 0.19 15.03
CA ASP A 97 -0.29 -0.42 13.88
C ASP A 97 -0.27 0.52 12.66
N MET A 98 -0.49 1.83 12.85
CA MET A 98 -0.40 2.82 11.78
C MET A 98 1.01 2.91 11.21
N ASP A 99 2.04 2.89 12.05
CA ASP A 99 3.44 2.87 11.61
C ASP A 99 3.73 1.66 10.72
N VAL A 100 3.21 0.48 11.09
CA VAL A 100 3.32 -0.73 10.28
C VAL A 100 2.65 -0.53 8.91
N ILE A 101 1.44 0.02 8.87
CA ILE A 101 0.70 0.26 7.63
C ILE A 101 1.43 1.28 6.74
N ILE A 102 1.91 2.39 7.30
CA ILE A 102 2.67 3.42 6.58
C ILE A 102 3.94 2.82 6.00
N ASN A 103 4.70 2.05 6.79
CA ASN A 103 5.92 1.41 6.34
C ASN A 103 5.68 0.33 5.28
N ASN A 104 4.57 -0.41 5.38
CA ASN A 104 4.13 -1.33 4.33
C ASN A 104 3.82 -0.58 3.03
N ARG A 105 3.11 0.55 3.11
CA ARG A 105 2.79 1.38 1.93
C ARG A 105 4.04 2.00 1.30
N ILE A 106 4.99 2.48 2.10
CA ILE A 106 6.27 2.99 1.62
C ILE A 106 7.03 1.88 0.87
N ARG A 107 7.09 0.66 1.43
CA ARG A 107 7.70 -0.49 0.76
C ARG A 107 6.99 -0.85 -0.56
N GLU A 108 5.66 -0.79 -0.60
CA GLU A 108 4.91 -1.01 -1.82
C GLU A 108 5.26 0.02 -2.91
N LEU A 109 5.34 1.31 -2.55
CA LEU A 109 5.72 2.38 -3.48
C LEU A 109 7.17 2.22 -3.98
N ASP A 110 8.10 1.87 -3.08
CA ASP A 110 9.50 1.63 -3.42
C ASP A 110 9.68 0.46 -4.39
N ASN A 111 8.96 -0.64 -4.15
CA ASN A 111 8.94 -1.78 -5.06
C ASN A 111 8.41 -1.41 -6.45
N LYS A 112 7.37 -0.57 -6.54
CA LYS A 112 6.83 -0.08 -7.82
C LYS A 112 7.82 0.80 -8.56
N ILE A 113 8.51 1.71 -7.86
CA ILE A 113 9.55 2.55 -8.44
C ILE A 113 10.70 1.68 -8.96
N THR A 114 11.13 0.70 -8.18
CA THR A 114 12.20 -0.24 -8.59
C THR A 114 11.80 -1.07 -9.80
N ALA A 115 10.56 -1.57 -9.85
CA ALA A 115 10.03 -2.27 -11.02
C ALA A 115 9.99 -1.37 -12.26
N ALA A 116 9.57 -0.10 -12.11
CA ALA A 116 9.56 0.87 -13.21
C ALA A 116 10.98 1.17 -13.74
N ARG A 117 11.98 1.28 -12.85
CA ARG A 117 13.40 1.41 -13.23
C ARG A 117 13.91 0.21 -14.01
N ALA A 118 13.60 -1.00 -13.54
CA ALA A 118 14.00 -2.23 -14.22
C ALA A 118 13.36 -2.32 -15.63
N LEU A 119 12.07 -2.00 -15.74
CA LEU A 119 11.37 -1.97 -17.03
C LEU A 119 12.00 -0.95 -17.98
N TYR A 120 12.22 0.28 -17.52
CA TYR A 120 12.86 1.32 -18.34
C TYR A 120 14.26 0.90 -18.82
N ALA A 121 15.06 0.27 -17.96
CA ALA A 121 16.37 -0.23 -18.35
C ALA A 121 16.28 -1.28 -19.47
N ILE A 122 15.32 -2.21 -19.39
CA ILE A 122 15.05 -3.23 -20.42
C ILE A 122 14.57 -2.60 -21.72
N GLU A 123 13.65 -1.63 -21.64
CA GLU A 123 13.14 -0.91 -22.81
C GLU A 123 14.26 -0.12 -23.49
N LYS A 124 15.12 0.55 -22.71
CA LYS A 124 16.28 1.30 -23.21
C LYS A 124 17.27 0.39 -23.92
N THR A 125 17.66 -0.73 -23.31
CA THR A 125 18.60 -1.68 -23.93
C THR A 125 18.01 -2.31 -25.19
N SER A 126 16.73 -2.69 -25.16
CA SER A 126 16.01 -3.20 -26.33
C SER A 126 15.95 -2.17 -27.45
N LYS A 127 15.66 -0.91 -27.13
CA LYS A 127 15.62 0.18 -28.11
C LYS A 127 17.00 0.41 -28.75
N ILE A 128 18.07 0.38 -27.94
CA ILE A 128 19.45 0.49 -28.46
C ILE A 128 19.77 -0.68 -29.39
N ALA A 129 19.43 -1.91 -29.01
CA ALA A 129 19.66 -3.09 -29.84
C ALA A 129 18.94 -2.98 -31.19
N LEU A 130 17.66 -2.61 -31.19
CA LEU A 130 16.87 -2.41 -32.41
C LEU A 130 17.44 -1.31 -33.31
N LEU A 131 17.91 -0.20 -32.73
CA LEU A 131 18.55 0.88 -33.51
C LEU A 131 19.86 0.41 -34.15
N LEU A 132 20.70 -0.31 -33.41
CA LEU A 132 21.97 -0.83 -33.91
C LEU A 132 21.78 -1.91 -34.99
N GLU A 133 20.74 -2.74 -34.85
CA GLU A 133 20.35 -3.72 -35.85
C GLU A 133 19.84 -3.05 -37.13
N ALA A 134 18.97 -2.04 -37.00
CA ALA A 134 18.52 -1.26 -38.15
C ALA A 134 19.70 -0.59 -38.88
N ASP A 135 20.66 -0.02 -38.13
CA ASP A 135 21.86 0.59 -38.69
C ASP A 135 22.79 -0.44 -39.36
N SER A 136 22.92 -1.66 -38.82
CA SER A 136 23.75 -2.70 -39.43
C SER A 136 23.15 -3.20 -40.74
N ILE A 137 21.83 -3.44 -40.76
CA ILE A 137 21.09 -3.83 -41.97
C ILE A 137 21.19 -2.72 -43.02
N LYS A 138 21.00 -1.45 -42.63
CA LYS A 138 21.04 -0.34 -43.58
C LYS A 138 22.43 -0.14 -44.17
N ARG A 139 23.49 -0.31 -43.37
CA ARG A 139 24.88 -0.28 -43.86
C ARG A 139 25.13 -1.39 -44.87
N ALA A 140 24.74 -2.63 -44.56
CA ALA A 140 24.90 -3.76 -45.49
C ALA A 140 24.19 -3.50 -46.83
N GLN A 141 22.94 -3.02 -46.81
CA GLN A 141 22.20 -2.68 -48.03
C GLN A 141 22.90 -1.60 -48.87
N LEU A 142 23.43 -0.56 -48.22
CA LEU A 142 24.13 0.52 -48.90
C LEU A 142 25.48 0.06 -49.46
N GLU A 143 26.19 -0.84 -48.78
CA GLU A 143 27.44 -1.44 -49.26
C GLU A 143 27.20 -2.36 -50.47
N ASP A 144 26.12 -3.14 -50.44
CA ASP A 144 25.69 -3.97 -51.56
C ASP A 144 25.32 -3.11 -52.78
N GLU A 145 24.55 -2.03 -52.57
CA GLU A 145 24.19 -1.07 -53.62
C GLU A 145 25.46 -0.41 -54.21
N LEU A 146 26.39 0.03 -53.35
CA LEU A 146 27.67 0.62 -53.78
C LEU A 146 28.47 -0.36 -54.65
N LYS A 147 28.54 -1.63 -54.24
CA LYS A 147 29.26 -2.68 -54.97
C LYS A 147 28.60 -2.95 -56.33
N ALA A 148 27.27 -3.02 -56.37
CA ALA A 148 26.52 -3.21 -57.61
C ALA A 148 26.75 -2.06 -58.59
N LEU A 149 26.64 -0.81 -58.13
CA LEU A 149 26.89 0.38 -58.96
C LEU A 149 28.30 0.41 -59.53
N ARG A 150 29.31 0.06 -58.73
CA ARG A 150 30.70 0.00 -59.21
C ARG A 150 30.90 -1.08 -60.27
N VAL A 151 30.25 -2.23 -60.13
CA VAL A 151 30.28 -3.29 -61.15
C VAL A 151 29.58 -2.82 -62.42
N GLU A 152 28.42 -2.17 -62.31
CA GLU A 152 27.70 -1.61 -63.44
C GLU A 152 28.54 -0.57 -64.20
N LEU A 153 29.13 0.39 -63.50
CA LEU A 153 29.98 1.42 -64.10
C LEU A 153 31.21 0.81 -64.81
N LYS A 154 31.84 -0.20 -64.20
CA LYS A 154 32.94 -0.94 -64.83
C LYS A 154 32.48 -1.61 -66.12
N THR A 155 31.31 -2.25 -66.12
CA THR A 155 30.73 -2.88 -67.32
C THR A 155 30.41 -1.85 -68.40
N ARG A 156 29.84 -0.70 -68.04
CA ARG A 156 29.59 0.41 -68.99
C ARG A 156 30.91 0.89 -69.61
N ARG A 157 31.97 1.03 -68.80
CA ARG A 157 33.31 1.39 -69.29
C ARG A 157 33.88 0.35 -70.24
N THR A 158 33.77 -0.94 -69.93
CA THR A 158 34.28 -2.01 -70.81
C THR A 158 33.51 -2.07 -72.13
N ASN A 159 32.19 -1.90 -72.10
CA ASN A 159 31.37 -1.86 -73.31
C ASN A 159 31.76 -0.66 -74.18
N ARG A 160 31.94 0.52 -73.58
CA ARG A 160 32.41 1.72 -74.29
C ARG A 160 33.79 1.51 -74.94
N ILE A 161 34.71 0.82 -74.26
CA ILE A 161 36.02 0.49 -74.85
C ILE A 161 35.88 -0.47 -76.04
N ALA A 162 34.95 -1.42 -75.99
CA ALA A 162 34.67 -2.34 -77.10
C ALA A 162 34.09 -1.58 -78.30
N GLU A 163 33.08 -0.73 -78.08
CA GLU A 163 32.50 0.15 -79.11
C GLU A 163 33.57 1.05 -79.76
N LEU A 164 34.42 1.68 -78.94
CA LEU A 164 35.53 2.50 -79.45
C LEU A 164 36.52 1.66 -80.26
N SER A 165 36.75 0.40 -79.89
CA SER A 165 37.66 -0.48 -80.62
C SER A 165 37.13 -0.86 -82.00
N GLU A 166 35.84 -1.14 -82.11
CA GLU A 166 35.16 -1.38 -83.40
C GLU A 166 35.17 -0.11 -84.27
N ALA A 167 34.83 1.04 -83.69
CA ALA A 167 34.86 2.33 -84.39
C ALA A 167 36.27 2.68 -84.89
N ILE A 168 37.33 2.41 -84.11
CA ILE A 168 38.72 2.60 -84.54
C ILE A 168 39.05 1.69 -85.72
N GLN A 169 38.62 0.42 -85.71
CA GLN A 169 38.86 -0.51 -86.81
C GLN A 169 38.21 -0.01 -88.11
N ILE A 170 36.95 0.41 -88.05
CA ILE A 170 36.22 0.96 -89.20
C ILE A 170 36.86 2.27 -89.69
N ALA A 171 37.18 3.21 -88.78
CA ALA A 171 37.83 4.46 -89.14
C ALA A 171 39.21 4.22 -89.80
N THR A 172 39.96 3.23 -89.32
CA THR A 172 41.26 2.84 -89.88
C THR A 172 41.10 2.25 -91.28
N SER A 173 40.12 1.37 -91.49
CA SER A 173 39.87 0.80 -92.82
C SER A 173 39.38 1.83 -93.83
N LEU A 174 38.66 2.85 -93.37
CA LEU A 174 38.18 3.98 -94.19
C LEU A 174 39.20 5.13 -94.34
N GLY A 175 40.37 5.03 -93.70
CA GLY A 175 41.41 6.07 -93.76
C GLY A 175 41.07 7.39 -93.03
N ILE A 176 40.07 7.39 -92.15
CA ILE A 176 39.57 8.57 -91.44
C ILE A 176 40.46 8.85 -90.22
N LYS A 177 41.45 9.73 -90.37
CA LYS A 177 42.36 10.08 -89.25
C LYS A 177 41.80 11.15 -88.31
N ARG A 178 41.13 12.16 -88.87
CA ARG A 178 40.58 13.32 -88.15
C ARG A 178 39.05 13.33 -88.23
N PRO A 179 38.37 14.08 -87.34
CA PRO A 179 36.92 14.23 -87.39
C PRO A 179 36.45 14.69 -88.77
N THR A 180 35.48 13.96 -89.34
CA THR A 180 34.93 14.15 -90.67
C THR A 180 33.40 14.01 -90.60
N THR A 181 32.67 14.69 -91.48
CA THR A 181 31.23 14.48 -91.66
C THR A 181 30.95 13.62 -92.90
N PRO A 182 29.76 13.01 -93.04
CA PRO A 182 29.41 12.22 -94.23
C PRO A 182 29.67 12.96 -95.55
N SER A 183 29.39 14.27 -95.62
CA SER A 183 29.68 15.10 -96.80
C SER A 183 31.18 15.22 -97.07
N LEU A 184 31.99 15.49 -96.04
CA LEU A 184 33.45 15.59 -96.16
C LEU A 184 34.11 14.26 -96.52
N LEU A 185 33.51 13.12 -96.16
CA LEU A 185 34.02 11.79 -96.52
C LEU A 185 33.78 11.48 -98.00
N GLY A 186 32.61 11.84 -98.54
CA GLY A 186 32.28 11.64 -99.95
C GLY A 186 33.12 12.50 -100.90
N ASP A 187 33.48 13.72 -100.48
CA ASP A 187 34.31 14.63 -101.27
C ASP A 187 35.80 14.27 -101.26
N ALA A 188 36.26 13.49 -100.27
CA ALA A 188 37.67 13.11 -100.10
C ALA A 188 38.21 12.18 -101.21
N GLU A 189 37.35 11.41 -101.89
CA GLU A 189 37.74 10.60 -103.06
C GLU A 189 37.77 11.41 -104.37
N GLY A 190 37.21 12.62 -104.38
CA GLY A 190 36.92 13.41 -105.58
C GLY A 190 37.79 14.65 -105.84
N GLY A 191 39.02 14.74 -105.32
CA GLY A 191 40.11 15.59 -105.87
C GLY A 191 39.90 17.11 -106.06
N LYS A 192 38.75 17.71 -105.74
CA LYS A 192 38.49 19.15 -105.90
C LYS A 192 37.75 19.71 -104.69
N ALA A 193 38.47 20.41 -103.82
CA ALA A 193 37.91 21.17 -102.72
C ALA A 193 37.14 22.39 -103.27
N VAL A 194 35.83 22.24 -103.43
CA VAL A 194 34.91 23.38 -103.62
C VAL A 194 34.42 23.79 -102.23
N ASN A 195 34.67 25.05 -101.83
CA ASN A 195 34.14 25.63 -100.60
C ASN A 195 32.62 25.82 -100.74
N VAL A 196 31.84 24.76 -100.51
CA VAL A 196 30.38 24.84 -100.34
C VAL A 196 30.08 24.64 -98.86
N VAL A 197 29.47 25.65 -98.23
CA VAL A 197 29.03 25.55 -96.83
C VAL A 197 27.73 24.73 -96.80
N HIS A 198 27.84 23.47 -96.43
CA HIS A 198 26.68 22.61 -96.20
C HIS A 198 26.25 22.71 -94.74
N THR A 199 25.02 23.18 -94.49
CA THR A 199 24.37 23.08 -93.18
C THR A 199 23.69 21.73 -93.08
N GLU A 200 24.39 20.74 -92.51
CA GLU A 200 23.83 19.43 -92.24
C GLU A 200 22.84 19.51 -91.06
N VAL A 201 21.58 19.15 -91.30
CA VAL A 201 20.55 19.01 -90.25
C VAL A 201 20.32 17.52 -90.04
N THR A 202 21.22 16.88 -89.29
CA THR A 202 21.13 15.45 -88.96
C THR A 202 20.54 15.30 -87.56
N ASN A 203 19.39 14.60 -87.47
CA ASN A 203 18.71 14.23 -86.22
C ASN A 203 19.07 12.80 -85.75
N GLN A 204 20.06 12.18 -86.36
CA GLN A 204 20.53 10.82 -86.04
C GLN A 204 21.93 10.88 -85.42
N GLN A 205 22.20 10.07 -84.40
CA GLN A 205 23.53 10.00 -83.80
C GLN A 205 24.55 9.56 -84.87
N ALA A 206 25.49 10.44 -85.19
CA ALA A 206 26.54 10.13 -86.14
C ALA A 206 27.36 8.92 -85.66
N PRO A 207 27.64 7.93 -86.54
CA PRO A 207 28.48 6.80 -86.17
C PRO A 207 29.85 7.22 -85.62
N LEU A 208 30.35 6.51 -84.62
CA LEU A 208 31.56 6.90 -83.88
C LEU A 208 32.83 6.99 -84.76
N TYR A 209 32.92 6.20 -85.83
CA TYR A 209 34.09 6.18 -86.73
C TYR A 209 34.32 7.53 -87.44
N PHE A 210 33.30 8.38 -87.56
CA PHE A 210 33.42 9.73 -88.12
C PHE A 210 34.28 10.67 -87.26
N LEU A 211 34.49 10.36 -85.98
CA LEU A 211 35.37 11.13 -85.10
C LEU A 211 36.87 10.98 -85.47
N GLY A 212 37.21 9.96 -86.27
CA GLY A 212 38.57 9.68 -86.71
C GLY A 212 39.41 8.91 -85.70
N THR A 213 40.45 8.25 -86.18
CA THR A 213 41.29 7.34 -85.37
C THR A 213 41.97 8.05 -84.19
N ASP A 214 42.45 9.28 -84.38
CA ASP A 214 43.27 9.97 -83.37
C ASP A 214 42.46 10.31 -82.10
N ALA A 215 41.25 10.82 -82.29
CA ALA A 215 40.34 11.16 -81.20
C ALA A 215 39.82 9.92 -80.47
N LEU A 216 39.44 8.87 -81.21
CA LEU A 216 38.98 7.61 -80.63
C LEU A 216 40.08 6.89 -79.83
N LEU A 217 41.33 6.90 -80.33
CA LEU A 217 42.49 6.36 -79.61
C LEU A 217 42.76 7.13 -78.31
N ALA A 218 42.62 8.46 -78.34
CA ALA A 218 42.77 9.30 -77.15
C ALA A 218 41.67 8.99 -76.11
N GLU A 219 40.41 8.88 -76.51
CA GLU A 219 39.30 8.53 -75.62
C GLU A 219 39.50 7.13 -75.02
N LYS A 220 39.85 6.13 -75.84
CA LYS A 220 40.13 4.78 -75.38
C LYS A 220 41.30 4.74 -74.39
N ALA A 221 42.39 5.46 -74.67
CA ALA A 221 43.54 5.56 -73.76
C ALA A 221 43.16 6.20 -72.43
N ALA A 222 42.29 7.22 -72.44
CA ALA A 222 41.77 7.85 -71.23
C ALA A 222 40.91 6.87 -70.39
N LEU A 223 40.05 6.08 -71.03
CA LEU A 223 39.24 5.07 -70.34
C LEU A 223 40.09 3.92 -69.76
N LEU A 224 41.14 3.49 -70.46
CA LEU A 224 42.05 2.44 -69.98
C LEU A 224 42.88 2.87 -68.76
N ARG A 225 43.27 4.15 -68.68
CA ARG A 225 44.04 4.70 -67.54
C ARG A 225 43.18 5.03 -66.32
N ARG A 226 41.86 4.98 -66.43
CA ARG A 226 40.94 5.41 -65.37
C ARG A 226 40.90 4.40 -64.21
N VAL A 227 41.13 4.90 -62.99
CA VAL A 227 41.17 4.08 -61.76
C VAL A 227 39.78 3.83 -61.16
N SER A 228 38.90 4.84 -61.18
CA SER A 228 37.54 4.76 -60.65
C SER A 228 36.57 5.52 -61.54
N ASP A 229 35.35 5.01 -61.63
CA ASP A 229 34.23 5.62 -62.36
C ASP A 229 33.23 6.31 -61.40
N ASP A 230 33.54 6.37 -60.10
CA ASP A 230 32.62 6.84 -59.05
C ASP A 230 32.18 8.31 -59.26
N PHE A 231 32.99 9.12 -59.95
CA PHE A 231 32.67 10.52 -60.26
C PHE A 231 31.51 10.68 -61.26
N SER A 232 31.21 9.64 -62.04
CA SER A 232 30.16 9.67 -63.06
C SER A 232 28.76 9.42 -62.50
N GLU A 233 28.66 8.87 -61.28
CA GLU A 233 27.40 8.49 -60.66
C GLU A 233 27.20 9.27 -59.34
N PRO A 234 26.35 10.33 -59.33
CA PRO A 234 26.06 11.11 -58.14
C PRO A 234 25.56 10.27 -56.95
N ARG A 235 24.91 9.13 -57.22
CA ARG A 235 24.39 8.23 -56.19
C ARG A 235 25.50 7.69 -55.28
N ILE A 236 26.71 7.45 -55.80
CA ILE A 236 27.83 6.93 -54.99
C ILE A 236 28.22 7.93 -53.89
N ALA A 237 28.25 9.23 -54.20
CA ALA A 237 28.52 10.27 -53.20
C ALA A 237 27.43 10.31 -52.11
N GLN A 238 26.17 10.13 -52.49
CA GLN A 238 25.04 10.08 -51.55
C GLN A 238 25.11 8.85 -50.64
N ILE A 239 25.46 7.68 -51.18
CA ILE A 239 25.66 6.44 -50.41
C ILE A 239 26.79 6.63 -49.40
N ASN A 240 27.95 7.15 -49.83
CA ASN A 240 29.08 7.40 -48.95
C ASN A 240 28.74 8.36 -47.80
N ARG A 241 28.00 9.44 -48.11
CA ARG A 241 27.47 10.35 -47.08
C ARG A 241 26.57 9.61 -46.08
N SER A 242 25.67 8.77 -46.57
CA SER A 242 24.73 8.01 -45.74
C SER A 242 25.46 7.00 -44.84
N LEU A 243 26.44 6.28 -45.39
CA LEU A 243 27.32 5.38 -44.62
C LEU A 243 28.09 6.13 -43.54
N GLN A 244 28.57 7.35 -43.83
CA GLN A 244 29.26 8.17 -42.84
C GLN A 244 28.33 8.62 -41.70
N LEU A 245 27.07 8.96 -41.99
CA LEU A 245 26.08 9.29 -40.97
C LEU A 245 25.70 8.09 -40.11
N LEU A 246 25.66 6.88 -40.69
CA LEU A 246 25.37 5.63 -39.97
C LEU A 246 26.52 5.12 -39.09
N ARG A 247 27.72 5.73 -39.15
CA ARG A 247 28.84 5.34 -38.27
C ARG A 247 28.60 5.70 -36.81
N ALA A 248 27.89 6.80 -36.56
CA ALA A 248 27.61 7.30 -35.22
C ALA A 248 26.11 7.62 -35.13
N ASN A 249 25.36 6.72 -34.48
CA ASN A 249 23.95 6.95 -34.23
C ASN A 249 23.78 7.86 -32.99
N ARG A 250 23.43 9.12 -33.25
CA ARG A 250 23.24 10.15 -32.22
C ARG A 250 22.15 9.77 -31.21
N GLU A 251 21.12 9.05 -31.63
CA GLU A 251 20.08 8.58 -30.71
C GLU A 251 20.64 7.56 -29.72
N VAL A 252 21.46 6.63 -30.21
CA VAL A 252 22.14 5.64 -29.35
C VAL A 252 23.11 6.33 -28.38
N GLU A 253 23.87 7.32 -28.83
CA GLU A 253 24.74 8.12 -27.94
C GLU A 253 23.96 8.80 -26.84
N VAL A 254 22.85 9.48 -27.19
CA VAL A 254 21.99 10.15 -26.21
C VAL A 254 21.40 9.15 -25.23
N LEU A 255 20.91 7.99 -25.69
CA LEU A 255 20.36 6.96 -24.82
C LEU A 255 21.41 6.38 -23.87
N LYS A 256 22.68 6.24 -24.30
CA LYS A 256 23.80 5.79 -23.47
C LYS A 256 24.29 6.85 -22.49
N ALA A 257 24.22 8.13 -22.87
CA ALA A 257 24.72 9.24 -22.07
C ALA A 257 23.74 9.74 -20.99
N ARG A 258 22.50 9.23 -20.95
CA ARG A 258 21.53 9.58 -19.90
C ARG A 258 21.99 9.07 -18.54
N THR A 259 22.32 9.98 -17.63
CA THR A 259 22.70 9.67 -16.24
C THR A 259 21.54 9.74 -15.26
N ASP A 260 20.57 10.61 -15.52
CA ASP A 260 19.39 10.81 -14.65
C ASP A 260 18.15 10.18 -15.29
N GLU A 261 18.07 8.85 -15.19
CA GLU A 261 17.04 8.05 -15.84
C GLU A 261 15.67 8.22 -15.19
N ASP A 262 15.63 8.57 -13.90
CA ASP A 262 14.40 8.76 -13.12
C ASP A 262 13.50 9.86 -13.69
N ASN A 263 14.07 10.86 -14.37
CA ASN A 263 13.30 11.91 -15.06
C ASN A 263 12.52 11.42 -16.28
N PHE A 264 12.87 10.25 -16.82
CA PHE A 264 12.23 9.66 -17.99
C PHE A 264 11.23 8.55 -17.62
N LEU A 265 11.15 8.18 -16.33
CA LEU A 265 10.19 7.19 -15.86
C LEU A 265 8.80 7.83 -15.77
N LYS A 266 7.82 7.16 -16.38
CA LYS A 266 6.42 7.58 -16.27
C LYS A 266 5.88 7.31 -14.86
N ASP A 267 5.08 8.24 -14.35
CA ASP A 267 4.29 8.12 -13.11
C ASP A 267 5.08 7.94 -11.79
N THR A 268 6.42 7.87 -11.82
CA THR A 268 7.25 7.76 -10.60
C THR A 268 7.27 9.02 -9.76
N GLY A 269 7.06 10.20 -10.37
CA GLY A 269 6.98 11.48 -9.66
C GLY A 269 5.83 11.52 -8.66
N ALA A 270 4.65 10.98 -9.02
CA ALA A 270 3.51 10.88 -8.12
C ALA A 270 3.80 9.92 -6.95
N MET A 271 4.44 8.79 -7.23
CA MET A 271 4.84 7.81 -6.22
C MET A 271 5.87 8.38 -5.24
N HIS A 272 6.87 9.13 -5.74
CA HIS A 272 7.84 9.83 -4.90
C HIS A 272 7.17 10.88 -4.01
N LYS A 273 6.24 11.67 -4.56
CA LYS A 273 5.47 12.66 -3.79
C LYS A 273 4.68 11.99 -2.67
N GLU A 274 4.01 10.87 -2.96
CA GLU A 274 3.28 10.11 -1.95
C GLU A 274 4.22 9.54 -0.88
N MET A 275 5.36 8.97 -1.27
CA MET A 275 6.36 8.44 -0.34
C MET A 275 6.91 9.53 0.59
N VAL A 276 7.27 10.71 0.06
CA VAL A 276 7.73 11.84 0.86
C VAL A 276 6.63 12.32 1.80
N ARG A 277 5.38 12.41 1.33
CA ARG A 277 4.23 12.74 2.17
C ARG A 277 4.07 11.76 3.33
N LEU A 278 4.19 10.45 3.08
CA LEU A 278 4.06 9.42 4.09
C LEU A 278 5.22 9.42 5.09
N LYS A 279 6.46 9.67 4.64
CA LYS A 279 7.63 9.79 5.52
C LYS A 279 7.57 11.00 6.46
N ASN A 280 6.94 12.08 6.00
CA ASN A 280 6.79 13.32 6.76
C ASN A 280 5.43 13.41 7.48
N LEU A 281 4.63 12.34 7.45
CA LEU A 281 3.31 12.35 8.07
C LEU A 281 3.48 12.25 9.59
N ASP A 282 3.37 13.39 10.27
CA ASP A 282 3.26 13.45 11.73
C ASP A 282 1.79 13.29 12.12
N VAL A 283 1.42 12.12 12.63
CA VAL A 283 0.03 11.82 13.02
C VAL A 283 -0.15 12.16 14.51
N ASP A 284 -0.80 13.29 14.79
CA ASP A 284 -1.22 13.64 16.16
C ASP A 284 -2.37 12.73 16.63
N LEU A 285 -2.01 11.60 17.22
CA LEU A 285 -2.95 10.65 17.83
C LEU A 285 -3.40 11.08 19.23
N ALA A 286 -2.82 12.14 19.82
CA ALA A 286 -3.18 12.59 21.16
C ALA A 286 -4.63 13.09 21.21
N ARG A 287 -5.13 13.64 20.10
CA ARG A 287 -6.52 14.12 19.95
C ARG A 287 -7.51 13.05 19.51
N LEU A 288 -7.05 11.82 19.25
CA LEU A 288 -7.93 10.74 18.83
C LEU A 288 -8.87 10.34 19.99
N GLN A 289 -10.16 10.58 19.79
CA GLN A 289 -11.21 10.20 20.74
C GLN A 289 -11.54 8.71 20.58
N LEU A 290 -10.91 7.87 21.41
CA LEU A 290 -11.10 6.42 21.40
C LEU A 290 -12.33 5.96 22.18
N ALA A 291 -12.76 6.75 23.17
CA ALA A 291 -13.95 6.54 23.96
C ALA A 291 -14.48 7.89 24.45
N SER A 292 -15.81 8.04 24.52
CA SER A 292 -16.45 9.16 25.23
C SER A 292 -16.88 8.68 26.61
N ILE A 293 -16.47 9.40 27.65
CA ILE A 293 -16.88 9.11 29.04
C ILE A 293 -18.20 9.84 29.28
N ASP A 294 -19.30 9.08 29.36
CA ASP A 294 -20.63 9.62 29.69
C ASP A 294 -20.72 10.00 31.18
N ARG A 295 -20.24 9.10 32.05
CA ARG A 295 -20.21 9.32 33.50
C ARG A 295 -18.90 8.81 34.10
N GLN A 296 -18.20 9.68 34.82
CA GLN A 296 -17.04 9.29 35.63
C GLN A 296 -17.49 8.50 36.86
N ALA A 297 -16.60 7.66 37.39
CA ALA A 297 -16.83 7.00 38.67
C ALA A 297 -16.97 8.04 39.78
N VAL A 298 -17.94 7.83 40.67
CA VAL A 298 -18.25 8.73 41.79
C VAL A 298 -18.25 7.92 43.08
N GLU A 299 -17.93 8.55 44.20
CA GLU A 299 -17.97 7.90 45.51
C GLU A 299 -19.37 7.35 45.83
N PRO A 300 -19.46 6.14 46.41
CA PRO A 300 -20.73 5.52 46.76
C PRO A 300 -21.37 6.23 47.95
N SER A 301 -22.67 6.51 47.85
CA SER A 301 -23.44 7.18 48.91
C SER A 301 -23.64 6.34 50.19
N GLY A 302 -23.27 5.06 50.16
CA GLY A 302 -23.34 4.17 51.32
C GLY A 302 -22.80 2.77 51.01
N PRO A 303 -22.47 1.97 52.04
CA PRO A 303 -21.92 0.63 51.86
C PRO A 303 -22.96 -0.34 51.27
N ILE A 304 -22.58 -1.06 50.21
CA ILE A 304 -23.44 -2.04 49.52
C ILE A 304 -23.68 -3.29 50.39
N LYS A 305 -22.71 -3.65 51.24
CA LYS A 305 -22.76 -4.78 52.18
C LYS A 305 -22.05 -4.43 53.51
N PRO A 306 -22.46 -5.03 54.65
CA PRO A 306 -23.65 -5.87 54.82
C PRO A 306 -24.94 -5.05 54.99
N LYS A 307 -26.07 -5.57 54.49
CA LYS A 307 -27.40 -4.96 54.66
C LYS A 307 -27.85 -5.15 56.11
N ARG A 308 -27.54 -4.17 56.98
CA ARG A 308 -27.83 -4.21 58.43
C ARG A 308 -29.28 -4.58 58.72
N LEU A 309 -30.23 -4.08 57.92
CA LEU A 309 -31.65 -4.40 58.06
C LEU A 309 -31.96 -5.88 57.80
N LEU A 310 -31.36 -6.50 56.77
CA LEU A 310 -31.53 -7.93 56.51
C LEU A 310 -30.93 -8.78 57.63
N ILE A 311 -29.79 -8.38 58.18
CA ILE A 311 -29.17 -9.07 59.31
C ILE A 311 -30.10 -9.01 60.53
N ILE A 312 -30.59 -7.82 60.88
CA ILE A 312 -31.52 -7.65 62.01
C ILE A 312 -32.80 -8.46 61.80
N ALA A 313 -33.41 -8.40 60.61
CA ALA A 313 -34.61 -9.17 60.29
C ALA A 313 -34.36 -10.69 60.41
N SER A 314 -33.24 -11.19 59.88
CA SER A 314 -32.86 -12.60 60.01
C SER A 314 -32.58 -13.02 61.46
N GLY A 315 -31.99 -12.12 62.27
CA GLY A 315 -31.74 -12.35 63.68
C GLY A 315 -33.02 -12.41 64.51
N ILE A 316 -33.99 -11.53 64.25
CA ILE A 316 -35.31 -11.57 64.90
C ILE A 316 -36.06 -12.84 64.51
N LEU A 317 -36.09 -13.19 63.21
CA LEU A 317 -36.78 -14.38 62.73
C LEU A 317 -36.17 -15.65 63.31
N GLY A 318 -34.84 -15.74 63.32
CA GLY A 318 -34.10 -16.85 63.92
C GLY A 318 -34.30 -16.91 65.45
N GLY A 319 -34.24 -15.77 66.14
CA GLY A 319 -34.49 -15.68 67.57
C GLY A 319 -35.91 -16.10 67.97
N LEU A 320 -36.92 -15.72 67.18
CA LEU A 320 -38.30 -16.13 67.38
C LEU A 320 -38.45 -17.65 67.18
N LEU A 321 -37.86 -18.20 66.12
CA LEU A 321 -37.84 -19.65 65.88
C LEU A 321 -37.21 -20.42 67.05
N ILE A 322 -36.04 -19.99 67.52
CA ILE A 322 -35.35 -20.62 68.67
C ILE A 322 -36.18 -20.47 69.94
N GLY A 323 -36.79 -19.31 70.17
CA GLY A 323 -37.68 -19.06 71.31
C GLY A 323 -38.91 -19.98 71.33
N VAL A 324 -39.55 -20.17 70.17
CA VAL A 324 -40.69 -21.10 70.03
C VAL A 324 -40.26 -22.55 70.31
N ILE A 325 -39.11 -22.97 69.76
CA ILE A 325 -38.55 -24.31 70.01
C ILE A 325 -38.27 -24.49 71.52
N PHE A 326 -37.69 -23.49 72.18
CA PHE A 326 -37.41 -23.54 73.61
C PHE A 326 -38.68 -23.66 74.46
N VAL A 327 -39.73 -22.92 74.13
CA VAL A 327 -41.03 -23.01 74.82
C VAL A 327 -41.68 -24.39 74.61
N LEU A 328 -41.65 -24.93 73.40
CA LEU A 328 -42.18 -26.26 73.10
C LEU A 328 -41.43 -27.37 73.87
N LEU A 329 -40.10 -27.30 73.93
CA LEU A 329 -39.29 -28.23 74.72
C LEU A 329 -39.60 -28.11 76.21
N ARG A 330 -39.75 -26.89 76.74
CA ARG A 330 -40.14 -26.68 78.15
C ARG A 330 -41.52 -27.24 78.46
N PHE A 331 -42.48 -27.08 77.56
CA PHE A 331 -43.83 -27.62 77.72
C PHE A 331 -43.84 -29.15 77.72
N LEU A 332 -42.99 -29.79 76.90
CA LEU A 332 -42.87 -31.25 76.86
C LEU A 332 -42.28 -31.84 78.15
N VAL A 333 -41.43 -31.08 78.86
CA VAL A 333 -40.71 -31.52 80.07
C VAL A 333 -41.44 -31.11 81.36
N ALA A 334 -42.48 -30.26 81.30
CA ALA A 334 -43.22 -29.83 82.48
C ALA A 334 -44.19 -30.92 83.02
N PRO A 335 -44.12 -31.33 84.31
CA PRO A 335 -44.99 -32.36 84.87
C PRO A 335 -46.42 -31.87 85.10
N ARG A 336 -47.41 -32.70 84.72
CA ARG A 336 -48.86 -32.45 84.89
C ARG A 336 -49.30 -32.79 86.32
N HIS A 337 -49.77 -31.81 87.10
CA HIS A 337 -50.44 -32.06 88.38
C HIS A 337 -51.96 -32.22 88.18
N HIS A 338 -52.47 -33.41 88.52
CA HIS A 338 -53.89 -33.73 88.69
C HIS A 338 -54.43 -33.12 90.00
N LEU A 339 -55.65 -32.56 89.99
CA LEU A 339 -56.41 -32.25 91.21
C LEU A 339 -57.70 -33.07 91.23
N VAL A 340 -57.78 -33.96 92.22
CA VAL A 340 -58.96 -34.70 92.68
C VAL A 340 -59.56 -33.89 93.83
N VAL A 341 -60.87 -33.65 93.83
CA VAL A 341 -61.59 -33.11 95.01
C VAL A 341 -62.72 -34.09 95.35
N GLU A 342 -62.59 -34.64 96.54
CA GLU A 342 -63.45 -35.62 97.20
C GLU A 342 -64.60 -34.90 97.94
N ALA A 343 -65.77 -35.54 98.03
CA ALA A 343 -67.00 -34.97 98.57
C ALA A 343 -67.44 -35.68 99.86
N GLN A 344 -68.25 -34.96 100.65
CA GLN A 344 -69.26 -35.39 101.66
C GLN A 344 -68.86 -35.35 103.16
N PRO A 345 -69.84 -35.26 104.11
CA PRO A 345 -71.09 -34.44 104.13
C PRO A 345 -71.58 -34.01 105.57
N LEU A 346 -72.84 -33.52 105.63
CA LEU A 346 -73.81 -33.44 106.77
C LEU A 346 -73.64 -32.31 107.82
N ILE A 347 -74.65 -31.61 108.39
CA ILE A 347 -76.11 -31.48 108.22
C ILE A 347 -76.62 -30.31 109.15
N ASP A 348 -77.77 -29.72 108.81
CA ASP A 348 -78.76 -28.96 109.62
C ASP A 348 -78.37 -27.84 110.62
N THR A 349 -79.00 -26.67 110.46
CA THR A 349 -80.27 -26.36 111.16
C THR A 349 -80.81 -24.97 110.77
N LEU A 350 -82.13 -24.91 110.70
CA LEU A 350 -83.00 -23.74 110.52
C LEU A 350 -82.85 -22.74 111.68
N ASP A 351 -83.10 -21.45 111.43
CA ASP A 351 -84.17 -20.65 112.09
C ASP A 351 -83.91 -19.13 111.94
N GLN A 352 -84.95 -18.38 111.52
CA GLN A 352 -85.00 -16.92 111.62
C GLN A 352 -85.66 -16.56 112.95
N PRO A 353 -85.36 -15.40 113.55
CA PRO A 353 -86.41 -14.38 113.51
C PRO A 353 -85.89 -12.94 113.37
N GLY A 354 -86.75 -12.08 112.84
CA GLY A 354 -86.56 -10.63 112.83
C GLY A 354 -86.93 -9.94 114.15
N LYS A 355 -86.39 -8.72 114.31
CA LYS A 355 -86.93 -7.48 114.92
C LYS A 355 -85.72 -6.57 115.19
N ALA A 356 -85.64 -5.38 114.58
CA ALA A 356 -86.16 -4.12 115.11
C ALA A 356 -85.55 -3.80 116.50
N ALA A 357 -84.98 -2.64 116.82
CA ALA A 357 -84.87 -1.35 116.16
C ALA A 357 -83.99 -0.45 117.07
N VAL A 358 -83.78 0.81 116.63
CA VAL A 358 -83.47 1.99 117.47
C VAL A 358 -82.03 2.07 118.01
N ALA A 359 -81.38 3.23 118.17
CA ALA A 359 -81.27 4.50 117.47
C ALA A 359 -80.13 5.24 118.18
N LEU A 360 -79.40 6.07 117.43
CA LEU A 360 -78.76 7.34 117.84
C LEU A 360 -77.76 7.38 119.02
N SER A 361 -76.64 8.05 118.73
CA SER A 361 -75.79 8.86 119.64
C SER A 361 -74.86 8.05 120.57
N SER A 362 -73.54 8.27 120.67
CA SER A 362 -72.65 9.32 120.19
C SER A 362 -71.18 8.91 120.39
N ARG A 363 -70.39 9.13 119.33
CA ARG A 363 -68.98 9.60 119.28
C ARG A 363 -67.92 8.91 120.15
N VAL A 364 -67.29 7.87 119.57
CA VAL A 364 -65.83 7.67 119.38
C VAL A 364 -65.68 6.77 118.16
#